data_AF-G3HVD9-F1
#
_entry.id   AF-G3HVD9-F1
#
_cell.length_a   1.000
_cell.length_b   1.000
_cell.length_c   1.000
_cell.angle_alpha   90.00
_cell.angle_beta   90.00
_cell.angle_gamma   90.00
#
_symmetry.space_group_name_H-M   'P 1'
#
loop_
_entity.id
_entity.type
_entity.pdbx_description
1 polymer ?
#
loop_
_entity_poly.entity_id
_entity_poly.type
_entity_poly.pdbx_seq_one_letter_code
_entity_poly.pdbx_strand_id
1 'polypeptide(L)' 'MIGDDIVGDVGGAQQCGMRALQVRTGKFRPSDEHHPEVKADGYVDNLAEAVDLLLQHMDK' A
#
# COMPACT_ATOMS: atom_id res chain seq x y z
N MET A 1 1.82 -1.99 -6.55
CA MET A 1 1.25 -3.08 -5.72
C MET A 1 0.25 -2.48 -4.74
N ILE A 2 -0.86 -3.15 -4.45
CA ILE A 2 -1.79 -2.79 -3.37
C ILE A 2 -1.93 -4.04 -2.52
N GLY A 3 -1.64 -3.96 -1.22
CA GLY A 3 -1.62 -5.15 -0.38
C GLY A 3 -1.80 -4.85 1.10
N ASP A 4 -2.08 -5.90 1.87
CA ASP A 4 -2.29 -5.82 3.32
C ASP A 4 -1.03 -6.21 4.11
N ASP A 5 -0.01 -6.80 3.47
CA ASP A 5 1.30 -7.09 4.08
C ASP A 5 2.27 -5.93 3.92
N ILE A 6 2.68 -5.36 5.05
CA ILE A 6 3.71 -4.32 5.02
C ILE A 6 5.06 -4.86 4.53
N VAL A 7 5.40 -6.12 4.79
CA VAL A 7 6.69 -6.69 4.35
C VAL A 7 6.54 -7.41 3.00
N GLY A 8 5.60 -8.35 2.90
CA GLY A 8 5.45 -9.23 1.74
C GLY A 8 4.96 -8.52 0.48
N ASP A 9 3.93 -7.68 0.61
CA ASP A 9 3.27 -7.02 -0.51
C ASP A 9 3.94 -5.67 -0.78
N VAL A 10 4.05 -4.84 0.26
CA VAL A 10 4.58 -3.48 0.13
C VAL A 10 6.10 -3.51 0.00
N GLY A 11 6.81 -4.03 1.01
CA GLY A 11 8.27 -4.12 0.99
C GLY A 11 8.79 -4.94 -0.19
N GLY A 12 8.18 -6.10 -0.45
CA GLY A 12 8.51 -6.96 -1.60
C GLY A 12 8.34 -6.23 -2.94
N ALA A 13 7.23 -5.52 -3.16
CA ALA A 13 7.04 -4.77 -4.39
C ALA A 13 8.04 -3.62 -4.55
N GLN A 14 8.37 -2.92 -3.46
CA GLN A 14 9.36 -1.84 -3.48
C GLN A 14 10.76 -2.35 -3.82
N GLN A 15 11.16 -3.53 -3.32
CA GLN A 15 12.42 -4.19 -3.69
C GLN A 15 12.49 -4.53 -5.19
N CYS A 16 11.34 -4.71 -5.84
CA CYS A 16 11.24 -4.88 -7.29
C CYS A 16 11.13 -3.56 -8.08
N GLY A 17 11.27 -2.40 -7.43
CA GLY A 17 11.20 -1.08 -8.08
C GLY A 17 9.77 -0.60 -8.40
N MET A 18 8.74 -1.21 -7.80
CA MET A 18 7.35 -0.77 -7.93
C MET A 18 6.96 0.17 -6.79
N ARG A 19 6.02 1.09 -7.06
CA ARG A 19 5.27 1.78 -5.99
C ARG A 19 4.28 0.82 -5.32
N ALA A 20 4.08 0.98 -4.03
CA ALA A 20 3.20 0.13 -3.24
C ALA A 20 2.33 0.91 -2.23
N LEU A 21 1.04 0.58 -2.19
CA LEU A 21 0.07 1.11 -1.24
C LEU A 21 -0.32 0.04 -0.21
N GLN A 22 -0.33 0.41 1.07
CA GLN A 22 -0.83 -0.43 2.17
C GLN A 22 -2.33 -0.15 2.37
N VAL A 23 -3.15 -1.21 2.38
CA VAL A 23 -4.57 -1.10 2.75
C VAL A 23 -4.79 -1.33 4.25
N ARG A 24 -5.81 -0.72 4.85
CA ARG A 24 -6.22 -0.95 6.26
C ARG A 24 -7.25 -2.06 6.44
N THR A 25 -7.37 -2.94 5.46
CA THR A 25 -8.19 -4.16 5.49
C THR A 25 -7.31 -5.42 5.56
N GLY A 26 -7.91 -6.57 5.85
CA GLY A 26 -7.18 -7.85 5.86
C GLY A 26 -6.37 -8.04 7.14
N LYS A 27 -5.09 -8.39 7.02
CA LYS A 27 -4.19 -8.64 8.17
C LYS A 27 -3.56 -7.39 8.77
N PHE A 28 -3.79 -6.23 8.17
CA PHE A 28 -3.26 -4.94 8.62
C PHE A 28 -3.47 -4.70 10.12
N ARG A 29 -2.47 -4.08 10.74
CA ARG A 29 -2.53 -3.54 12.10
C ARG A 29 -2.05 -2.09 12.10
N PRO A 30 -2.54 -1.22 13.01
CA PRO A 30 -2.07 0.18 13.10
C PRO A 30 -0.56 0.35 13.29
N SER A 31 0.13 -0.66 13.82
CA SER A 31 1.60 -0.68 13.92
C SER A 31 2.30 -0.67 12.56
N ASP A 32 1.64 -1.17 11.52
CA ASP A 32 2.24 -1.38 10.20
C ASP A 32 2.50 -0.05 9.49
N GLU A 33 1.74 1.01 9.78
CA GLU A 33 2.02 2.36 9.26
C GLU A 33 3.31 2.97 9.81
N HIS A 34 3.79 2.43 10.93
CA HIS A 34 4.99 2.84 11.63
C HIS A 34 6.06 1.74 11.60
N HIS A 35 5.99 0.83 10.62
CA HIS A 35 6.95 -0.27 10.49
C HIS A 35 8.38 0.28 10.38
N PRO A 36 9.36 -0.28 11.12
CA PRO A 36 10.68 0.34 11.28
C PRO A 36 11.52 0.35 10.00
N GLU A 37 11.27 -0.59 9.08
CA GLU A 37 12.11 -0.80 7.88
C GLU A 37 11.38 -0.53 6.56
N VAL A 38 10.06 -0.60 6.55
CA VAL A 38 9.27 -0.51 5.32
C VAL A 38 8.29 0.63 5.47
N LYS A 39 8.30 1.54 4.49
CA LYS A 39 7.40 2.68 4.43
C LYS A 39 6.66 2.63 3.12
N ALA A 40 5.36 2.40 3.17
CA ALA A 40 4.52 2.40 1.98
C ALA A 40 4.57 3.76 1.27
N ASP A 41 4.36 3.76 -0.05
CA ASP A 41 4.24 5.00 -0.83
C ASP A 41 2.94 5.74 -0.51
N GLY A 42 1.96 5.03 0.08
CA GLY A 42 0.72 5.59 0.60
C GLY A 42 -0.08 4.56 1.39
N TYR A 43 -1.03 5.08 2.17
CA TYR A 43 -1.93 4.28 3.00
C TYR A 43 -3.37 4.64 2.67
N VAL A 44 -4.21 3.63 2.50
CA VAL A 44 -5.62 3.77 2.12
C VAL A 44 -6.47 2.84 2.97
N ASP A 45 -7.71 3.20 3.24
CA ASP A 45 -8.59 2.44 4.13
C ASP A 45 -8.93 1.06 3.56
N ASN A 46 -9.09 0.96 2.24
CA ASN A 46 -9.45 -0.28 1.56
C ASN A 46 -9.10 -0.23 0.06
N LEU A 47 -9.38 -1.34 -0.64
CA LEU A 47 -9.13 -1.45 -2.08
C LEU A 47 -9.97 -0.48 -2.92
N ALA A 48 -11.22 -0.20 -2.52
CA ALA A 48 -12.09 0.69 -3.29
C ALA A 48 -11.50 2.12 -3.34
N GLU A 49 -11.05 2.64 -2.20
CA GLU A 49 -10.35 3.94 -2.14
C GLU A 49 -9.07 3.94 -2.98
N ALA A 50 -8.29 2.86 -2.94
CA ALA A 50 -7.08 2.72 -3.76
C ALA A 50 -7.40 2.85 -5.26
N VAL A 51 -8.47 2.18 -5.72
CA VAL A 51 -8.92 2.24 -7.11
C VAL A 51 -9.45 3.62 -7.47
N ASP A 52 -10.22 4.26 -6.59
CA ASP A 52 -10.74 5.61 -6.79
C ASP A 52 -9.58 6.62 -6.98
N LEU A 53 -8.56 6.56 -6.14
CA LEU A 53 -7.38 7.42 -6.26
C LEU A 53 -6.62 7.19 -7.57
N LEU A 54 -6.47 5.92 -7.98
CA LEU A 54 -5.83 5.58 -9.26
C LEU A 54 -6.61 6.15 -10.45
N LEU A 55 -7.94 6.01 -10.46
CA LEU A 55 -8.77 6.53 -11.55
C LEU A 55 -8.83 8.06 -11.57
N GLN A 56 -8.77 8.71 -10.40
CA GLN A 56 -8.74 10.17 -10.29
C GLN A 56 -7.45 10.79 -10.82
N HIS A 57 -6.32 10.09 -10.66
CA HIS A 57 -4.98 10.59 -11.00
C HIS A 57 -4.34 9.84 -12.17
N MET A 58 -5.10 8.98 -12.86
CA MET A 58 -4.65 8.39 -14.12
C MET A 58 -4.49 9.52 -15.13
N ASP A 59 -3.24 9.77 -15.53
CA ASP A 59 -2.92 10.61 -16.67
C ASP A 59 -3.77 10.15 -17.87
N LYS A 60 -4.40 11.10 -18.56
CA LYS A 60 -5.01 10.84 -19.87
C LYS A 60 -3.94 10.63 -20.93
#